data_AF-A0A7X9AJY2-F1
#
_entry.id   AF-A0A7X9AJY2-F1
#
_cell.length_a   1.000
_cell.length_b   1.000
_cell.length_c   1.000
_cell.angle_alpha   90.00
_cell.angle_beta   90.00
_cell.angle_gamma   90.00
#
_symmetry.space_group_name_H-M   'P 1'
#
loop_
_entity.id
_entity.type
_entity.pdbx_description
1 polymer ?
#
loop_
_entity_poly.entity_id
_entity_poly.type
_entity_poly.pdbx_seq_one_letter_code
_entity_poly.pdbx_strand_id
1 'polypeptide(L)'
;MPDRERLDEIKRKLRRLKKLEIRIRFEGSFRAANYSPDAVLKGSRIKLVWDDFFHLGDKGDQRAKYGLADLAAMDREEHKNVVDEFFFNVYYRYYTENGITGSHLYDPEILDWMGLPPDATSEDIRKRFRELAKKYHPDTGGDSRDFIMLMENYRKLVD
;
A
#
# COMPACT_ATOMS: atom_id res chain seq x y z
N MET A 1 8.56 -19.35 -18.13
CA MET A 1 7.50 -18.60 -18.84
C MET A 1 6.20 -18.94 -18.15
N PRO A 2 5.50 -17.97 -17.53
CA PRO A 2 4.22 -18.25 -16.88
C PRO A 2 3.19 -18.73 -17.90
N ASP A 3 2.39 -19.74 -17.51
CA ASP A 3 1.32 -20.29 -18.34
C ASP A 3 0.26 -19.22 -18.64
N ARG A 4 -0.27 -19.21 -19.86
CA ARG A 4 -1.31 -18.25 -20.29
C ARG A 4 -2.55 -18.35 -19.42
N GLU A 5 -2.90 -19.55 -18.98
CA GLU A 5 -4.03 -19.78 -18.08
C GLU A 5 -3.83 -19.10 -16.73
N ARG A 6 -2.62 -19.22 -16.16
CA ARG A 6 -2.26 -18.58 -14.89
C ARG A 6 -2.30 -17.05 -14.99
N LEU A 7 -1.81 -16.48 -16.09
CA LEU A 7 -1.85 -15.04 -16.33
C LEU A 7 -3.30 -14.51 -16.40
N ASP A 8 -4.19 -15.24 -17.07
CA ASP A 8 -5.59 -14.84 -17.19
C ASP A 8 -6.36 -14.99 -15.86
N GLU A 9 -6.03 -16.00 -15.05
CA GLU A 9 -6.57 -16.13 -13.70
C GLU A 9 -6.17 -14.95 -12.81
N ILE A 10 -4.90 -14.54 -12.85
CA ILE A 10 -4.39 -13.38 -12.10
C ILE A 10 -5.09 -12.10 -12.57
N LYS A 11 -5.23 -11.86 -13.88
CA LYS A 11 -5.98 -10.71 -14.39
C LYS A 11 -7.42 -10.68 -13.87
N ARG A 12 -8.11 -11.84 -13.83
CA ARG A 12 -9.47 -11.93 -13.27
C ARG A 12 -9.50 -11.58 -11.78
N LYS A 13 -8.54 -12.07 -11.00
CA LYS A 13 -8.40 -11.74 -9.57
C LYS A 13 -8.13 -10.25 -9.35
N LEU A 14 -7.19 -9.65 -10.09
CA LEU A 14 -6.87 -8.21 -10.01
C LEU A 14 -8.08 -7.33 -10.35
N ARG A 15 -8.85 -7.68 -11.38
CA ARG A 15 -10.11 -6.97 -11.71
C ARG A 15 -11.15 -7.04 -10.59
N ARG A 16 -11.21 -8.17 -9.86
CA ARG A 16 -12.08 -8.30 -8.68
C ARG A 16 -11.60 -7.42 -7.53
N LEU A 17 -10.29 -7.37 -7.27
CA LEU A 17 -9.71 -6.49 -6.26
C LEU A 17 -10.02 -5.01 -6.54
N LYS A 18 -9.88 -4.57 -7.81
CA LYS A 18 -10.27 -3.20 -8.22
C LYS A 18 -11.72 -2.87 -7.87
N LYS A 19 -12.66 -3.78 -8.17
CA LYS A 19 -14.08 -3.61 -7.83
C LYS A 19 -14.32 -3.57 -6.33
N LEU A 20 -13.57 -4.38 -5.57
CA LEU A 20 -13.70 -4.45 -4.12
C LEU A 20 -13.21 -3.17 -3.45
N GLU A 21 -12.10 -2.58 -3.92
CA GLU A 21 -11.66 -1.25 -3.47
C GLU A 21 -12.75 -0.20 -3.68
N ILE A 22 -13.36 -0.16 -4.88
CA ILE A 22 -14.43 0.80 -5.19
C ILE A 22 -15.60 0.63 -4.21
N ARG A 23 -15.97 -0.62 -3.93
CA ARG A 23 -17.00 -0.94 -2.94
C ARG A 23 -16.63 -0.45 -1.54
N ILE A 24 -15.45 -0.81 -1.04
CA ILE A 24 -15.00 -0.46 0.32
C ILE A 24 -14.94 1.06 0.48
N ARG A 25 -14.33 1.77 -0.48
CA ARG A 25 -14.06 3.20 -0.34
C ARG A 25 -15.29 4.08 -0.59
N PHE A 26 -16.23 3.64 -1.42
CA PHE A 26 -17.26 4.53 -1.96
C PHE A 26 -18.71 4.05 -1.79
N GLU A 27 -18.99 2.76 -1.53
CA GLU A 27 -20.36 2.23 -1.48
C GLU A 27 -21.08 2.53 -0.14
N GLY A 28 -20.43 3.21 0.82
CA GLY A 28 -21.03 3.55 2.13
C GLY A 28 -20.61 4.89 2.76
N SER A 29 -19.84 5.74 2.07
CA SER A 29 -19.43 7.05 2.62
C SER A 29 -20.53 8.11 2.42
N PHE A 30 -20.50 9.20 3.20
CA PHE A 30 -21.38 10.39 3.02
C PHE A 30 -21.30 10.98 1.60
N ARG A 31 -20.28 10.61 0.83
CA ARG A 31 -20.16 10.98 -0.58
C ARG A 31 -21.01 10.13 -1.53
N ALA A 32 -21.56 8.99 -1.10
CA ALA A 32 -22.37 8.09 -1.93
C ALA A 32 -23.55 8.79 -2.65
N ALA A 33 -24.11 9.85 -2.04
CA ALA A 33 -25.16 10.67 -2.66
C ALA A 33 -24.71 11.39 -3.96
N ASN A 34 -23.40 11.59 -4.14
CA ASN A 34 -22.79 12.17 -5.34
C ASN A 34 -22.02 11.14 -6.20
N TYR A 35 -22.04 9.86 -5.83
CA TYR A 35 -21.25 8.81 -6.49
C TYR A 35 -22.14 7.91 -7.34
N SER A 36 -22.23 8.24 -8.63
CA SER A 36 -22.61 7.24 -9.63
C SER A 36 -21.37 6.42 -10.00
N PRO A 37 -21.42 5.07 -9.96
CA PRO A 37 -20.32 4.21 -10.44
C PRO A 37 -19.87 4.55 -11.86
N ASP A 38 -20.78 5.04 -12.71
CA ASP A 38 -20.50 5.48 -14.09
C ASP A 38 -19.76 6.83 -14.12
N ALA A 39 -20.02 7.71 -13.15
CA ALA A 39 -19.35 9.01 -13.04
C ALA A 39 -17.91 8.90 -12.52
N VAL A 40 -17.63 7.96 -11.60
CA VAL A 40 -16.24 7.67 -11.14
C VAL A 40 -15.36 7.16 -12.28
N LEU A 41 -15.93 6.38 -13.19
CA LEU A 41 -15.22 5.83 -14.34
C LEU A 41 -15.05 6.84 -15.50
N LYS A 42 -15.89 7.87 -15.58
CA LYS A 42 -15.90 8.84 -16.71
C LYS A 42 -15.50 10.27 -16.34
N GLY A 43 -15.51 10.65 -15.06
CA GLY A 43 -15.38 12.04 -14.62
C GLY A 43 -14.45 12.19 -13.42
N SER A 44 -13.18 12.49 -13.71
CA SER A 44 -12.21 13.13 -12.81
C SER A 44 -11.53 12.26 -11.73
N ARG A 45 -10.24 11.97 -11.96
CA ARG A 45 -9.12 12.03 -10.99
C ARG A 45 -9.20 11.24 -9.66
N ILE A 46 -10.10 10.29 -9.46
CA ILE A 46 -10.05 9.43 -8.26
C ILE A 46 -8.92 8.41 -8.46
N LYS A 47 -7.79 8.64 -7.77
CA LYS A 47 -6.65 7.73 -7.76
C LYS A 47 -6.96 6.51 -6.90
N LEU A 48 -7.02 5.34 -7.50
CA LEU A 48 -7.20 4.09 -6.77
C LEU A 48 -5.86 3.61 -6.21
N VAL A 49 -5.90 2.91 -5.08
CA VAL A 49 -4.76 2.13 -4.59
C VAL A 49 -4.38 1.09 -5.64
N TRP A 50 -5.38 0.51 -6.31
CA TRP A 50 -5.17 -0.44 -7.38
C TRP A 50 -4.23 0.08 -8.48
N ASP A 51 -4.34 1.37 -8.84
CA ASP A 51 -3.52 1.97 -9.90
C ASP A 51 -2.05 2.16 -9.45
N ASP A 52 -1.79 2.24 -8.14
CA ASP A 52 -0.44 2.30 -7.55
C ASP A 52 0.16 0.90 -7.32
N PHE A 53 -0.68 -0.11 -7.14
CA PHE A 53 -0.25 -1.46 -6.80
C PHE A 53 -0.06 -2.37 -8.02
N PHE A 54 -0.94 -2.28 -9.02
CA PHE A 54 -1.03 -3.32 -10.05
C PHE A 54 -0.99 -2.77 -11.47
N HIS A 55 -0.18 -3.41 -12.32
CA HIS A 55 -0.15 -3.15 -13.75
C HIS A 55 -0.57 -4.38 -14.58
N LEU A 56 -1.55 -4.17 -15.48
CA LEU A 56 -2.09 -5.22 -16.35
C LEU A 56 -1.49 -5.21 -17.78
N GLY A 57 -0.70 -4.20 -18.14
CA GLY A 57 -0.12 -4.03 -19.47
C GLY A 57 1.27 -4.66 -19.62
N ASP A 58 1.72 -4.78 -20.87
CA ASP A 58 3.04 -5.34 -21.25
C ASP A 58 4.11 -4.25 -21.42
N LYS A 59 3.70 -2.97 -21.39
CA LYS A 59 4.59 -1.81 -21.51
C LYS A 59 4.71 -1.18 -20.14
N GLY A 60 5.88 -1.39 -19.51
CA GLY A 60 6.20 -0.97 -18.15
C GLY A 60 5.79 0.47 -17.84
N ASP A 61 4.63 0.61 -17.20
CA ASP A 61 4.35 1.79 -16.40
C ASP A 61 5.18 1.63 -15.12
N GLN A 62 6.31 2.33 -15.05
CA GLN A 62 7.32 2.24 -13.97
C GLN A 62 6.79 2.63 -12.57
N ARG A 63 5.50 2.95 -12.44
CA ARG A 63 4.90 3.47 -11.20
C ARG A 63 4.16 2.43 -10.37
N ALA A 64 3.72 1.31 -10.96
CA ALA A 64 2.99 0.29 -10.20
C ALA A 64 3.95 -0.65 -9.46
N LYS A 65 3.63 -0.99 -8.20
CA LYS A 65 4.50 -1.83 -7.36
C LYS A 65 4.65 -3.27 -7.87
N TYR A 66 3.61 -3.85 -8.48
CA TYR A 66 3.59 -5.24 -8.93
C TYR A 66 3.12 -5.40 -10.38
N GLY A 67 3.98 -6.00 -11.21
CA GLY A 67 3.67 -6.37 -12.59
C GLY A 67 2.98 -7.74 -12.71
N LEU A 68 2.32 -7.99 -13.84
CA LEU A 68 1.62 -9.25 -14.09
C LEU A 68 2.58 -10.46 -14.10
N ALA A 69 3.79 -10.29 -14.65
CA ALA A 69 4.79 -11.35 -14.71
C ALA A 69 5.32 -11.72 -13.32
N ASP A 70 5.55 -10.71 -12.46
CA ASP A 70 6.03 -10.90 -11.09
C ASP A 70 4.99 -11.65 -10.26
N LEU A 71 3.73 -11.19 -10.32
CA LEU A 71 2.61 -11.87 -9.69
C LEU A 71 2.47 -13.30 -10.21
N ALA A 72 2.70 -13.57 -11.49
CA ALA A 72 2.63 -14.93 -12.02
C ALA A 72 3.79 -15.84 -11.60
N ALA A 73 4.90 -15.28 -11.14
CA ALA A 73 6.03 -16.04 -10.62
C ALA A 73 5.89 -16.33 -9.12
N MET A 74 5.17 -15.48 -8.38
CA MET A 74 5.02 -15.57 -6.92
C MET A 74 4.39 -16.88 -6.44
N ASP A 75 4.75 -17.29 -5.24
CA ASP A 75 4.08 -18.36 -4.53
C ASP A 75 2.82 -17.87 -3.76
N ARG A 76 2.17 -18.79 -3.06
CA ARG A 76 0.92 -18.49 -2.34
C ARG A 76 1.12 -17.50 -1.18
N GLU A 77 2.24 -17.57 -0.48
CA GLU A 77 2.54 -16.71 0.67
C GLU A 77 2.88 -15.30 0.19
N GLU A 78 3.70 -15.19 -0.85
CA GLU A 78 4.01 -13.92 -1.51
C GLU A 78 2.73 -13.25 -2.03
N HIS A 79 1.85 -14.03 -2.68
CA HIS A 79 0.55 -13.54 -3.12
C HIS A 79 -0.32 -13.02 -1.96
N LYS A 80 -0.32 -13.71 -0.81
CA LYS A 80 -1.05 -13.28 0.37
C LYS A 80 -0.50 -11.94 0.88
N ASN A 81 0.81 -11.81 0.98
CA ASN A 81 1.47 -10.59 1.45
C ASN A 81 1.15 -9.38 0.56
N VAL A 82 1.18 -9.57 -0.77
CA VAL A 82 0.78 -8.52 -1.73
C VAL A 82 -0.67 -8.09 -1.53
N VAL A 83 -1.56 -9.05 -1.30
CA VAL A 83 -2.99 -8.78 -1.09
C VAL A 83 -3.24 -8.08 0.24
N ASP A 84 -2.55 -8.51 1.31
CA ASP A 84 -2.65 -7.90 2.64
C ASP A 84 -2.16 -6.44 2.60
N GLU A 85 -1.02 -6.19 1.94
CA GLU A 85 -0.48 -4.84 1.73
C GLU A 85 -1.44 -3.95 0.93
N PHE A 86 -2.04 -4.49 -0.14
CA PHE A 86 -3.03 -3.80 -0.94
C PHE A 86 -4.26 -3.42 -0.10
N PHE A 87 -4.82 -4.36 0.67
CA PHE A 87 -5.98 -4.07 1.51
C PHE A 87 -5.68 -3.06 2.60
N PHE A 88 -4.50 -3.15 3.24
CA PHE A 88 -4.11 -2.17 4.23
C PHE A 88 -4.11 -0.75 3.66
N ASN A 89 -3.55 -0.57 2.46
CA ASN A 89 -3.58 0.73 1.78
C ASN A 89 -5.00 1.18 1.41
N VAL A 90 -5.87 0.26 0.98
CA VAL A 90 -7.28 0.56 0.71
C VAL A 90 -8.01 1.03 1.97
N TYR A 91 -7.82 0.33 3.09
CA TYR A 91 -8.44 0.71 4.36
C TYR A 91 -7.83 2.00 4.92
N TYR A 92 -6.52 2.18 4.84
CA TYR A 92 -5.86 3.43 5.24
C TYR A 92 -6.41 4.62 4.46
N ARG A 93 -6.54 4.54 3.13
CA ARG A 93 -7.19 5.58 2.33
C ARG A 93 -8.64 5.79 2.72
N TYR A 94 -9.40 4.72 2.93
CA TYR A 94 -10.80 4.83 3.36
C TYR A 94 -10.92 5.60 4.69
N TYR A 95 -10.16 5.19 5.71
CA TYR A 95 -10.25 5.81 7.03
C TYR A 95 -9.80 7.26 7.02
N THR A 96 -8.68 7.57 6.35
CA THR A 96 -8.19 8.95 6.21
C THR A 96 -9.18 9.83 5.42
N GLU A 97 -9.76 9.35 4.33
CA GLU A 97 -10.76 10.07 3.54
C GLU A 97 -12.08 10.31 4.29
N ASN A 98 -12.42 9.46 5.25
CA ASN A 98 -13.62 9.59 6.10
C ASN A 98 -13.31 10.26 7.45
N GLY A 99 -12.10 10.81 7.66
CA GLY A 99 -11.73 11.53 8.87
C GLY A 99 -11.58 10.66 10.12
N ILE A 100 -11.44 9.34 9.95
CA ILE A 100 -11.21 8.38 11.03
C ILE A 100 -9.69 8.21 11.18
N THR A 101 -9.06 9.00 12.02
CA THR A 101 -7.63 8.86 12.37
C THR A 101 -7.52 8.27 13.78
N GLY A 102 -7.59 6.95 13.89
CA GLY A 102 -7.33 6.25 15.15
C GLY A 102 -5.83 6.09 15.41
N SER A 103 -5.44 5.92 16.68
CA SER A 103 -4.06 5.71 17.17
C SER A 103 -3.33 4.46 16.63
N HIS A 104 -3.95 3.72 15.72
CA HIS A 104 -3.44 2.47 15.14
C HIS A 104 -3.35 2.52 13.60
N LEU A 105 -3.61 3.66 12.97
CA LEU A 105 -3.48 3.83 11.52
C LEU A 105 -2.11 4.43 11.22
N TYR A 106 -1.15 3.55 10.99
CA TYR A 106 0.20 3.91 10.57
C TYR A 106 0.26 4.14 9.06
N ASP A 107 1.06 5.12 8.64
CA ASP A 107 1.25 5.43 7.23
C ASP A 107 1.93 4.24 6.52
N PRO A 108 1.29 3.63 5.50
CA PRO A 108 1.84 2.49 4.78
C PRO A 108 3.19 2.77 4.12
N GLU A 109 3.41 3.99 3.62
CA GLU A 109 4.67 4.35 2.94
C GLU A 109 5.82 4.40 3.94
N ILE A 110 5.54 4.85 5.17
CA ILE A 110 6.54 4.91 6.24
C ILE A 110 6.86 3.50 6.76
N LEU A 111 5.85 2.64 6.93
CA LEU A 111 6.06 1.24 7.33
C LEU A 111 6.92 0.49 6.30
N ASP A 112 6.60 0.62 5.02
CA ASP A 112 7.37 0.00 3.92
C ASP A 112 8.83 0.53 3.91
N TRP A 113 9.03 1.84 4.08
CA TRP A 113 10.37 2.43 4.20
C TRP A 113 11.16 1.90 5.41
N MET A 114 10.50 1.64 6.54
CA MET A 114 11.12 1.01 7.71
C MET A 114 11.33 -0.51 7.54
N GLY A 115 10.77 -1.10 6.48
CA GLY A 115 10.75 -2.55 6.25
C GLY A 115 9.86 -3.29 7.25
N LEU A 116 8.74 -2.67 7.64
CA LEU A 116 7.75 -3.22 8.56
C LEU A 116 6.51 -3.69 7.78
N PRO A 117 5.88 -4.78 8.23
CA PRO A 117 4.64 -5.23 7.62
C PRO A 117 3.48 -4.27 7.98
N PRO A 118 2.38 -4.29 7.20
CA PRO A 118 1.23 -3.41 7.44
C PRO A 118 0.52 -3.65 8.79
N ASP A 119 0.66 -4.83 9.36
CA ASP A 119 0.13 -5.21 10.68
C ASP A 119 1.10 -4.96 11.85
N ALA A 120 2.20 -4.24 11.60
CA ALA A 120 3.21 -3.94 12.61
C ALA A 120 2.61 -3.24 13.83
N THR A 121 2.98 -3.72 15.01
CA THR A 121 2.55 -3.13 16.27
C THR A 121 3.44 -1.93 16.65
N SER A 122 2.99 -1.14 17.63
CA SER A 122 3.82 -0.09 18.21
C SER A 122 5.12 -0.61 18.84
N GLU A 123 5.17 -1.88 19.25
CA GLU A 123 6.38 -2.53 19.73
C GLU A 123 7.34 -2.84 18.58
N ASP A 124 6.82 -3.33 17.45
CA ASP A 124 7.60 -3.61 16.23
C ASP A 124 8.20 -2.32 15.67
N ILE A 125 7.42 -1.24 15.60
CA ILE A 125 7.90 0.08 15.16
C ILE A 125 9.04 0.58 16.05
N ARG A 126 8.86 0.52 17.38
CA ARG A 126 9.90 0.94 18.35
C ARG A 126 11.15 0.07 18.25
N LYS A 127 11.00 -1.24 18.05
CA LYS A 127 12.12 -2.16 17.86
C LYS A 127 12.89 -1.81 16.59
N ARG A 128 12.18 -1.65 15.48
CA ARG A 128 12.79 -1.36 14.18
C ARG A 128 13.46 0.00 14.14
N PHE A 129 12.87 1.01 14.78
CA PHE A 129 13.49 2.31 14.97
C PHE A 129 14.85 2.20 15.66
N ARG A 130 14.98 1.43 16.75
CA ARG A 130 16.27 1.25 17.45
C ARG A 130 17.32 0.58 16.58
N GLU A 131 16.92 -0.37 15.73
CA GLU A 131 17.83 -1.03 14.79
C GLU A 131 18.34 -0.06 13.72
N LEU A 132 17.43 0.69 13.09
CA LEU A 132 17.78 1.69 12.07
C LEU A 132 18.58 2.86 12.66
N ALA A 133 18.26 3.28 13.89
CA ALA A 133 18.98 4.35 14.57
C ALA A 133 20.45 3.97 14.76
N LYS A 134 20.75 2.75 15.18
CA LYS A 134 22.15 2.26 15.30
C LYS A 134 22.89 2.22 13.96
N LYS A 135 22.17 1.94 12.88
CA LYS A 135 22.71 1.86 11.52
C LYS A 135 23.02 3.25 10.95
N TYR A 136 22.13 4.22 11.16
CA TYR A 136 22.26 5.55 10.57
C TYR A 136 22.88 6.59 11.51
N HIS A 137 23.18 6.24 12.76
CA HIS A 137 23.78 7.18 13.70
C HIS A 137 25.12 7.73 13.17
N PRO A 138 25.32 9.05 13.10
CA PRO A 138 26.57 9.63 12.59
C PRO A 138 27.78 9.18 13.41
N ASP A 139 27.65 9.03 14.73
CA ASP A 139 28.73 8.55 15.60
C ASP A 139 29.17 7.09 15.33
N THR A 140 28.33 6.27 14.66
CA THR A 140 28.70 4.91 14.24
C THR A 140 29.11 4.85 12.77
N GLY A 141 29.33 6.02 12.13
CA GLY A 141 29.69 6.14 10.72
C GLY A 141 28.49 6.15 9.76
N GLY A 142 27.27 6.35 10.29
CA GLY A 142 26.06 6.52 9.49
C GLY A 142 25.88 7.92 8.90
N ASP A 143 24.90 8.08 8.02
CA ASP A 143 24.60 9.37 7.36
C ASP A 143 23.58 10.19 8.18
N SER A 144 23.94 11.43 8.52
CA SER A 144 23.08 12.33 9.30
C SER A 144 21.74 12.63 8.63
N ARG A 145 21.65 12.64 7.29
CA ARG A 145 20.40 12.84 6.55
C ARG A 145 19.48 11.63 6.71
N ASP A 146 20.03 10.42 6.62
CA ASP A 146 19.27 9.19 6.84
C ASP A 146 18.74 9.12 8.27
N PHE A 147 19.54 9.59 9.24
CA PHE A 147 19.11 9.69 10.64
C PHE A 147 17.99 10.72 10.85
N ILE A 148 18.07 11.90 10.21
CA ILE A 148 17.00 12.90 10.27
C ILE A 148 15.71 12.35 9.65
N MET A 149 15.80 11.70 8.50
CA MET A 149 14.65 11.05 7.84
C MET A 149 14.00 9.99 8.75
N LEU A 150 14.81 9.18 9.43
CA LEU A 150 14.34 8.19 10.40
C LEU A 150 13.54 8.85 11.54
N MET A 151 14.04 9.96 12.10
CA MET A 151 13.37 10.67 13.18
C MET A 151 12.04 11.29 12.74
N GLU A 152 11.99 11.89 11.55
CA GLU A 152 10.76 12.48 11.00
C GLU A 152 9.69 11.42 10.73
N ASN A 153 10.09 10.30 10.14
CA ASN A 153 9.20 9.18 9.84
C ASN A 153 8.69 8.52 11.12
N TYR A 154 9.54 8.30 12.11
CA TYR A 154 9.14 7.74 13.40
C TYR A 154 8.14 8.64 14.13
N ARG A 155 8.34 9.97 14.11
CA ARG A 155 7.41 10.91 14.73
C ARG A 155 6.01 10.82 14.13
N LYS A 156 5.91 10.75 12.79
CA LYS A 156 4.62 10.58 12.09
C LYS A 156 3.87 9.29 12.43
N LEU A 157 4.57 8.27 12.94
CA LEU A 157 3.96 7.01 13.36
C LEU A 157 3.55 6.99 14.83
N VAL A 158 4.06 7.89 15.67
CA VAL A 158 3.86 7.82 17.13
C VAL A 158 3.05 8.99 17.68
N ASP A 159 3.08 10.15 17.02
CA ASP A 159 2.22 11.31 17.31
C ASP A 159 0.81 11.11 16.76
#